data_AF-A0A950MJN5-F1
#
_entry.id   AF-A0A950MJN5-F1
#
_cell.length_a   1.000
_cell.length_b   1.000
_cell.length_c   1.000
_cell.angle_alpha   90.00
_cell.angle_beta   90.00
_cell.angle_gamma   90.00
#
_symmetry.space_group_name_H-M   'P 1'
#
loop_
_entity.id
_entity.type
_entity.pdbx_description
1 polymer ?
#
loop_
_entity_poly.entity_id
_entity_poly.type
_entity_poly.pdbx_seq_one_letter_code
_entity_poly.pdbx_strand_id
1 'polypeptide(L)' 'MLAKRVSDLPHGNNWLFEPKWDGFRAIVFHDRDEILIQSRDQKSLNRYFPELIDPLKAQLPS' A
#
# COMPACT_ATOMS: atom_id res chain seq x y z
N MET A 1 -3.31 10.98 1.93
CA MET A 1 -4.40 10.86 0.93
C MET A 1 -5.49 9.92 1.45
N LEU A 2 -6.75 10.34 1.49
CA LEU A 2 -7.90 9.55 1.96
C LEU A 2 -9.04 9.61 0.93
N ALA A 3 -9.81 8.53 0.79
CA ALA A 3 -10.96 8.49 -0.08
C ALA A 3 -12.19 9.13 0.58
N LYS A 4 -13.01 9.84 -0.20
CA LYS A 4 -14.30 10.38 0.24
C LYS A 4 -15.37 9.29 0.08
N ARG A 5 -16.17 9.07 1.11
CA ARG A 5 -17.36 8.21 1.02
C ARG A 5 -18.41 8.88 0.14
N VAL A 6 -18.92 8.12 -0.83
CA VAL A 6 -20.00 8.52 -1.75
C VAL A 6 -21.11 7.45 -1.73
N SER A 7 -22.34 7.83 -2.07
CA SER A 7 -23.48 6.90 -2.15
C SER A 7 -23.43 6.04 -3.41
N ASP A 8 -22.93 6.61 -4.50
CA ASP A 8 -22.96 6.02 -5.83
C ASP A 8 -21.58 6.11 -6.49
N LEU A 9 -21.30 5.19 -7.41
CA LEU A 9 -20.06 5.21 -8.18
C LEU A 9 -20.03 6.45 -9.10
N PRO A 10 -18.90 7.16 -9.18
CA PRO A 10 -18.80 8.32 -10.06
C PRO A 10 -18.93 7.92 -11.52
N HIS A 11 -19.55 8.79 -12.33
CA HIS A 11 -19.75 8.58 -13.76
C HIS A 11 -18.71 9.35 -14.60
N GLY A 12 -18.52 8.91 -15.85
CA GLY A 12 -17.66 9.55 -16.85
C GLY A 12 -16.30 8.87 -17.04
N ASN A 13 -15.65 9.14 -18.16
CA ASN A 13 -14.45 8.41 -18.62
C ASN A 13 -13.14 8.82 -17.91
N ASN A 14 -13.21 9.77 -16.97
CA ASN A 14 -12.04 10.29 -16.25
C ASN A 14 -11.74 9.53 -14.96
N TRP A 15 -12.44 8.43 -14.69
CA TRP A 15 -12.29 7.62 -13.48
C TRP A 15 -11.62 6.29 -13.78
N LEU A 16 -10.65 5.93 -12.95
CA LEU A 16 -10.12 4.58 -12.86
C LEU A 16 -10.74 3.90 -11.64
N PHE A 17 -11.07 2.62 -11.77
CA PHE A 17 -11.70 1.83 -10.71
C PHE A 17 -10.77 0.69 -10.31
N GLU A 18 -10.51 0.59 -9.01
CA GLU A 18 -9.71 -0.48 -8.41
C GLU A 18 -10.55 -1.24 -7.36
N PRO A 19 -10.37 -2.56 -7.20
CA PRO A 19 -11.02 -3.32 -6.14
C PRO A 19 -10.67 -2.78 -4.75
N LYS A 20 -11.68 -2.68 -3.87
CA LYS A 20 -11.45 -2.35 -2.47
C LYS A 20 -11.13 -3.62 -1.68
N TRP A 21 -9.85 -3.82 -1.38
CA TRP A 21 -9.39 -4.90 -0.50
C TRP A 21 -9.73 -4.65 0.98
N ASP A 22 -9.89 -5.73 1.74
CA ASP A 22 -9.94 -5.70 3.20
C ASP A 22 -8.61 -6.20 3.77
N GLY A 23 -7.91 -5.33 4.49
CA GLY A 23 -6.54 -5.57 4.94
C GLY A 23 -5.86 -4.30 5.45
N PHE A 24 -4.55 -4.38 5.69
CA PHE A 24 -3.77 -3.25 6.14
C PHE A 24 -3.36 -2.36 4.98
N ARG A 25 -3.72 -1.08 5.04
CA ARG A 25 -3.11 -0.08 4.15
C ARG A 25 -1.66 0.15 4.58
N ALA A 26 -0.74 -0.04 3.65
CA ALA A 26 0.68 0.16 3.87
C ALA A 26 1.32 1.07 2.81
N ILE A 27 2.42 1.72 3.18
CA ILE A 27 3.38 2.35 2.28
C ILE A 27 4.70 1.59 2.44
N VAL A 28 5.29 1.17 1.34
CA VAL A 28 6.61 0.53 1.33
C VAL A 28 7.64 1.59 0.98
N PHE A 29 8.61 1.78 1.87
CA PHE A 29 9.83 2.52 1.58
C PHE A 29 10.92 1.51 1.26
N HIS A 30 11.61 1.73 0.15
CA HIS A 30 12.73 0.93 -0.30
C HIS A 30 13.94 1.85 -0.46
N ASP A 31 14.96 1.65 0.36
CA ASP A 31 16.22 2.37 0.28
C ASP A 31 17.36 1.35 0.27
N ARG A 32 17.92 1.10 -0.92
CA ARG A 32 18.97 0.11 -1.16
C ARG A 32 18.61 -1.28 -0.59
N ASP A 33 19.16 -1.62 0.58
CA ASP A 33 18.98 -2.92 1.23
C ASP A 33 17.95 -2.87 2.36
N GLU A 34 17.31 -1.72 2.59
CA GLU A 34 16.33 -1.53 3.65
C GLU A 34 14.91 -1.44 3.09
N ILE A 35 14.02 -2.25 3.66
CA ILE A 35 12.58 -2.19 3.42
C ILE A 35 11.90 -1.74 4.71
N LEU A 36 11.05 -0.73 4.63
CA LEU A 36 10.12 -0.36 5.70
C LEU A 36 8.70 -0.47 5.17
N ILE A 37 7.92 -1.37 5.77
CA ILE A 37 6.48 -1.48 5.55
C ILE A 37 5.81 -0.65 6.65
N GLN A 38 5.29 0.52 6.29
CA GLN A 38 4.67 1.45 7.23
C GLN A 38 3.14 1.37 7.15
N SER A 39 2.46 1.22 8.29
CA SER A 39 1.00 1.26 8.36
C SER A 39 0.44 2.66 8.15
N ARG A 40 -0.88 2.77 7.95
CA ARG A 40 -1.59 4.06 7.93
C ARG A 40 -1.27 4.96 9.13
N ASP A 41 -1.06 4.37 10.31
CA ASP A 41 -0.83 5.09 11.56
C ASP A 41 0.67 5.22 11.87
N GLN A 42 1.52 5.12 10.83
CA GLN A 42 2.99 5.29 10.87
C GLN A 42 3.76 4.24 11.68
N LYS A 43 3.12 3.11 12.01
CA LYS A 43 3.78 2.01 12.73
C LYS A 43 4.48 1.07 11.75
N SER A 44 5.65 0.57 12.14
CA SER A 44 6.34 -0.48 11.37
C SER A 44 5.54 -1.78 11.41
N LEU A 45 5.35 -2.37 10.23
CA LEU A 45 4.70 -3.66 10.03
C LEU A 45 5.69 -4.80 9.74
N ASN A 46 6.99 -4.51 9.63
CA ASN A 46 8.03 -5.49 9.26
C ASN A 46 8.01 -6.74 10.14
N ARG A 47 7.79 -6.59 11.45
CA ARG A 47 7.73 -7.72 12.39
C ARG A 47 6.54 -8.66 12.11
N TYR A 48 5.46 -8.11 11.57
CA TYR A 48 4.22 -8.85 11.33
C TYR A 48 4.16 -9.49 9.94
N PHE A 49 4.89 -8.94 8.97
CA PHE A 49 4.96 -9.44 7.59
C PHE A 49 6.42 -9.61 7.11
N PRO A 50 7.27 -10.36 7.83
CA PRO A 50 8.67 -10.55 7.45
C PRO A 50 8.81 -11.25 6.08
N GLU A 51 7.84 -12.08 5.70
CA GLU A 51 7.80 -12.80 4.43
C GLU A 51 7.70 -11.88 3.20
N LEU A 52 7.29 -10.62 3.39
CA LEU A 52 7.20 -9.65 2.31
C LEU A 52 8.53 -8.95 2.03
N ILE A 53 9.54 -9.04 2.90
CA ILE A 53 10.78 -8.28 2.75
C ILE A 53 11.54 -8.70 1.47
N ASP A 54 11.84 -9.99 1.32
CA ASP A 54 12.64 -10.47 0.18
C ASP A 54 11.90 -10.29 -1.16
N PRO A 55 10.59 -10.59 -1.30
CA PRO A 55 9.85 -10.30 -2.52
C PRO A 55 9.82 -8.82 -2.88
N LEU A 56 9.67 -7.93 -1.89
CA LEU A 56 9.64 -6.48 -2.14
C LEU A 56 11.00 -5.97 -2.62
N LYS A 57 12.11 -6.41 -2.03
CA LYS A 57 13.47 -6.08 -2.52
C LYS A 57 13.71 -6.52 -3.96
N ALA A 58 13.21 -7.71 -4.30
CA ALA A 58 13.43 -8.28 -5.63
C ALA A 58 12.59 -7.61 -6.74
N GLN A 59 11.43 -7.04 -6.39
CA GLN A 59 10.45 -6.54 -7.37
C GLN A 59 10.39 -5.01 -7.45
N LEU A 60 10.83 -4.30 -6.40
CA LEU A 60 10.81 -2.83 -6.37
C LEU A 60 12.17 -2.24 -6.77
N PRO A 61 12.19 -1.12 -7.52
CA PRO A 61 13.42 -0.39 -7.80
C PRO A 61 14.00 0.23 -6.52
N SER A 62 15.32 0.34 -6.45
CA SER A 62 16.08 0.97 -5.35
C SER A 62 16.51 2.40 -5.62
#